data_AF-A0A9D3VHP0-F1
#
_entry.id   AF-A0A9D3VHP0-F1
#
_cell.length_a   1.000
_cell.length_b   1.000
_cell.length_c   1.000
_cell.angle_alpha   90.00
_cell.angle_beta   90.00
_cell.angle_gamma   90.00
#
_symmetry.space_group_name_H-M   'P 1'
#
loop_
_entity.id
_entity.type
_entity.pdbx_description
1 polymer ?
#
loop_
_entity_poly.entity_id
_entity_poly.type
_entity_poly.pdbx_seq_one_letter_code
_entity_poly.pdbx_strand_id
1 'polypeptide(L)'
;MAFTGIVSDKLNEENYENWKECLESYLKSQGLWGIVSGEEKEPPQSDKNQYDLWVKNNAKALHALQISCGAHSIAKFGGNQSAKYRWDRLAEKFPAPLPQGSGCLLRQGN
;
A
#
# COMPACT_ATOMS: atom_id res chain seq x y z
N MET A 1 16.75 2.90 -18.84
CA MET A 1 17.16 2.83 -17.43
C MET A 1 16.20 1.89 -16.74
N ALA A 2 16.69 0.72 -16.32
CA ALA A 2 15.89 -0.32 -15.69
C ALA A 2 15.69 0.01 -14.21
N PHE A 3 14.44 0.02 -13.74
CA PHE A 3 14.11 -0.03 -12.32
C PHE A 3 14.34 -1.47 -11.81
N THR A 4 15.59 -1.90 -11.81
CA THR A 4 16.01 -3.15 -11.19
C THR A 4 16.54 -2.84 -9.79
N GLY A 5 15.77 -3.20 -8.76
CA GLY A 5 16.30 -3.36 -7.40
C GLY A 5 15.80 -2.41 -6.33
N ILE A 6 14.49 -2.41 -6.04
CA ILE A 6 14.04 -1.99 -4.69
C ILE A 6 13.67 -3.21 -3.83
N VAL A 7 13.09 -4.28 -4.40
CA VAL A 7 13.00 -5.61 -3.74
C VAL A 7 13.01 -6.67 -4.85
N SER A 8 14.02 -7.54 -4.89
CA SER A 8 14.07 -8.66 -5.86
C SER A 8 13.09 -9.78 -5.53
N ASP A 9 12.56 -9.78 -4.31
CA ASP A 9 11.58 -10.76 -3.86
C ASP A 9 10.15 -10.28 -4.06
N LYS A 10 9.33 -11.17 -4.61
CA LYS A 10 7.87 -11.01 -4.65
C LYS A 10 7.35 -10.62 -3.26
N LEU A 11 6.42 -9.67 -3.21
CA LEU A 11 5.75 -9.28 -1.95
C LEU A 11 5.23 -10.53 -1.23
N ASN A 12 5.75 -10.77 -0.03
CA ASN A 12 5.42 -11.88 0.85
C ASN A 12 5.27 -11.35 2.30
N GLU A 13 4.85 -12.21 3.22
CA GLU A 13 4.61 -11.81 4.61
C GLU A 13 5.89 -11.38 5.35
N GLU A 14 7.04 -11.94 4.96
CA GLU A 14 8.32 -11.71 5.61
C GLU A 14 8.98 -10.38 5.17
N ASN A 15 8.69 -9.93 3.94
CA ASN A 15 9.24 -8.70 3.38
C ASN A 15 8.26 -7.52 3.38
N TYR A 16 7.03 -7.71 3.89
CA TYR A 16 5.97 -6.71 3.84
C TYR A 16 6.36 -5.39 4.51
N GLU A 17 6.98 -5.42 5.69
CA GLU A 17 7.38 -4.20 6.40
C GLU A 17 8.44 -3.40 5.62
N ASN A 18 9.51 -4.06 5.16
CA ASN A 18 10.55 -3.42 4.34
C ASN A 18 9.97 -2.90 3.01
N TRP A 19 9.09 -3.68 2.37
CA TRP A 19 8.39 -3.29 1.15
C TRP A 19 7.54 -2.03 1.38
N LYS A 20 6.80 -2.00 2.49
CA LYS A 20 5.93 -0.90 2.87
C LYS A 20 6.73 0.38 3.10
N GLU A 21 7.82 0.32 3.88
CA GLU A 21 8.69 1.47 4.13
C GLU A 21 9.32 2.02 2.83
N CYS A 22 9.78 1.12 1.96
CA CYS A 22 10.38 1.47 0.68
C CYS A 22 9.35 2.14 -0.25
N LEU A 23 8.14 1.57 -0.35
CA LEU A 23 7.09 2.13 -1.22
C LEU A 23 6.52 3.42 -0.66
N GLU A 24 6.36 3.54 0.66
CA GLU A 24 5.97 4.78 1.33
C GLU A 24 6.99 5.89 1.05
N SER A 25 8.28 5.61 1.21
CA SER A 25 9.36 6.58 0.92
C SER A 25 9.36 7.01 -0.54
N TYR A 26 9.16 6.07 -1.46
CA TYR A 26 9.00 6.36 -2.89
C TYR A 26 7.79 7.27 -3.15
N LEU A 27 6.61 6.93 -2.63
CA LEU A 27 5.39 7.72 -2.81
C LEU A 27 5.53 9.13 -2.23
N LYS A 28 6.19 9.28 -1.07
CA LYS A 28 6.51 10.60 -0.49
C LYS A 28 7.42 11.41 -1.42
N SER A 29 8.46 10.80 -1.98
CA SER A 29 9.36 11.48 -2.94
C SER A 29 8.65 11.98 -4.21
N GLN A 30 7.55 11.31 -4.59
CA GLN A 30 6.73 11.66 -5.74
C GLN A 30 5.58 12.62 -5.40
N GLY A 31 5.41 13.00 -4.13
CA GLY A 31 4.28 13.79 -3.66
C GLY A 31 2.93 13.06 -3.72
N LEU A 32 2.93 11.73 -3.78
CA LEU A 32 1.73 10.90 -3.94
C LEU A 32 1.21 10.32 -2.62
N TRP A 33 2.01 10.42 -1.55
CA TRP A 33 1.67 9.80 -0.26
C TRP A 33 0.34 10.28 0.30
N GLY A 34 0.02 11.57 0.20
CA GLY A 34 -1.24 12.13 0.70
C GLY A 34 -2.48 11.45 0.10
N ILE A 35 -2.43 11.05 -1.17
CA ILE A 35 -3.50 10.30 -1.84
C ILE A 35 -3.66 8.90 -1.23
N VAL A 36 -2.53 8.25 -0.93
CA VAL A 36 -2.48 6.86 -0.46
C VAL A 36 -2.85 6.76 1.02
N SER A 37 -2.34 7.67 1.85
CA SER A 37 -2.70 7.79 3.26
C SER A 37 -4.16 8.21 3.43
N GLY A 38 -4.68 9.00 2.49
CA GLY A 38 -6.02 9.61 2.55
C GLY A 38 -6.03 11.01 3.18
N GLU A 39 -4.85 11.60 3.41
CA GLU A 39 -4.71 13.00 3.80
C GLU A 39 -5.23 13.92 2.68
N GLU A 40 -4.95 13.58 1.42
CA GLU A 40 -5.48 14.26 0.23
C GLU A 40 -6.73 13.53 -0.28
N LYS A 41 -7.89 14.08 0.07
CA LYS A 41 -9.20 13.53 -0.29
C LYS A 41 -9.56 13.86 -1.74
N GLU A 42 -10.40 13.02 -2.33
CA GLU A 42 -11.01 13.30 -3.62
C GLU A 42 -11.75 14.64 -3.57
N PRO A 43 -11.37 15.63 -4.40
CA PRO A 43 -12.02 16.93 -4.43
C PRO A 43 -13.38 16.83 -5.13
N PRO A 44 -14.29 17.79 -4.92
CA PRO A 44 -15.56 17.81 -5.62
C PRO A 44 -15.36 17.98 -7.13
N GLN A 45 -16.14 17.26 -7.93
CA GLN A 45 -16.08 17.33 -9.41
C GLN A 45 -16.34 18.74 -9.98
N SER A 46 -16.96 19.63 -9.19
CA SER A 46 -17.16 21.04 -9.54
C SER A 46 -15.84 21.79 -9.72
N ASP A 47 -14.79 21.40 -9.01
CA ASP A 47 -13.43 21.94 -9.20
C ASP A 47 -12.65 21.01 -10.15
N LYS A 48 -12.94 21.13 -11.45
CA LYS A 48 -12.38 20.25 -12.49
C LYS A 48 -10.85 20.19 -12.47
N ASN A 49 -10.19 21.32 -12.21
CA ASN A 49 -8.72 21.37 -12.24
C ASN A 49 -8.12 20.53 -11.11
N GLN A 50 -8.66 20.67 -9.89
CA GLN A 50 -8.20 19.87 -8.76
C GLN A 50 -8.62 18.40 -8.90
N TYR A 51 -9.84 18.14 -9.41
CA TYR A 51 -10.32 16.78 -9.68
C TYR A 51 -9.44 16.04 -10.69
N ASP A 52 -9.13 16.65 -11.83
CA ASP A 52 -8.29 16.03 -12.86
C ASP A 52 -6.86 15.79 -12.35
N LEU A 53 -6.32 16.71 -11.53
CA LEU A 53 -5.02 16.53 -10.91
C LEU A 53 -5.03 15.36 -9.91
N TRP A 54 -6.05 15.31 -9.04
CA TRP A 54 -6.23 14.23 -8.08
C TRP A 54 -6.37 12.87 -8.77
N VAL A 55 -7.19 12.78 -9.82
CA VAL A 55 -7.38 11.55 -10.61
C VAL A 55 -6.05 11.08 -11.22
N LYS A 56 -5.25 12.00 -11.77
CA LYS A 56 -3.91 11.69 -12.32
C LYS A 56 -2.97 11.19 -11.23
N ASN A 57 -2.94 11.83 -10.07
CA ASN A 57 -2.07 11.44 -8.96
C ASN A 57 -2.50 10.08 -8.36
N ASN A 58 -3.80 9.85 -8.18
CA ASN A 58 -4.35 8.57 -7.78
C ASN A 58 -4.01 7.45 -8.77
N ALA A 59 -4.09 7.71 -10.08
CA ALA A 59 -3.68 6.73 -11.10
C ALA A 59 -2.18 6.41 -11.04
N LYS A 60 -1.31 7.42 -10.84
CA LYS A 60 0.13 7.21 -10.66
C LYS A 60 0.44 6.37 -9.42
N ALA A 61 -0.21 6.68 -8.29
CA ALA A 61 -0.05 5.94 -7.05
C ALA A 61 -0.51 4.48 -7.18
N LEU A 62 -1.65 4.24 -7.84
CA LEU A 62 -2.12 2.90 -8.18
C LEU A 62 -1.12 2.12 -9.03
N HIS A 63 -0.53 2.77 -10.03
CA HIS A 63 0.45 2.13 -10.90
C HIS A 63 1.72 1.71 -10.12
N ALA A 64 2.21 2.58 -9.23
CA ALA A 64 3.33 2.27 -8.35
C ALA A 64 3.02 1.05 -7.45
N LEU A 65 1.83 1.01 -6.85
CA LEU A 65 1.36 -0.13 -6.06
C LEU A 65 1.31 -1.43 -6.88
N GLN A 66 0.78 -1.36 -8.10
CA GLN A 66 0.67 -2.52 -8.99
C GLN A 66 2.03 -3.08 -9.39
N ILE A 67 2.97 -2.22 -9.81
CA ILE A 67 4.33 -2.63 -10.17
C ILE A 67 5.01 -3.26 -8.96
N SER A 68 4.87 -2.63 -7.79
CA SER A 68 5.54 -3.05 -6.57
C SER A 68 5.02 -4.39 -6.03
N CYS A 69 3.73 -4.69 -6.19
CA CYS A 69 3.15 -5.99 -5.79
C CYS A 69 3.34 -7.11 -6.84
N GLY A 70 3.87 -6.80 -8.03
CA GLY A 70 4.06 -7.74 -9.13
C GLY A 70 2.77 -8.15 -9.86
N ALA A 71 2.91 -8.70 -11.07
CA ALA A 71 1.81 -8.94 -12.02
C ALA A 71 0.64 -9.80 -11.47
N HIS A 72 0.90 -10.73 -10.55
CA HIS A 72 -0.13 -11.62 -9.99
C HIS A 72 -1.10 -10.91 -9.04
N SER A 73 -0.67 -9.79 -8.44
CA SER A 73 -1.54 -8.99 -7.59
C SER A 73 -2.62 -8.26 -8.40
N ILE A 74 -2.33 -7.86 -9.64
CA ILE A 74 -3.22 -7.07 -10.50
C ILE A 74 -4.56 -7.77 -10.69
N ALA A 75 -4.58 -9.10 -10.87
CA ALA A 75 -5.80 -9.87 -11.07
C ALA A 75 -6.75 -9.91 -9.84
N LYS A 76 -6.23 -9.66 -8.62
CA LYS A 76 -7.02 -9.74 -7.38
C LYS A 76 -7.76 -8.45 -7.01
N PHE A 77 -7.41 -7.33 -7.63
CA PHE A 77 -7.96 -6.02 -7.28
C PHE A 77 -8.65 -5.43 -8.51
N GLY A 78 -9.96 -5.22 -8.44
CA GLY A 78 -10.76 -4.69 -9.53
C GLY A 78 -10.31 -3.30 -10.00
N GLY A 79 -10.54 -2.99 -11.28
CA GLY A 79 -9.99 -1.80 -11.96
C GLY A 79 -10.50 -0.43 -11.48
N ASN A 80 -11.46 -0.38 -10.56
CA ASN A 80 -12.13 0.86 -10.14
C ASN A 80 -11.78 1.32 -8.71
N GLN A 81 -10.69 0.79 -8.12
CA GLN A 81 -10.35 1.05 -6.71
C GLN A 81 -9.32 2.17 -6.59
N SER A 82 -9.46 3.05 -5.60
CA SER A 82 -8.48 4.12 -5.31
C SER A 82 -7.16 3.57 -4.78
N ALA A 83 -6.09 4.37 -4.89
CA ALA A 83 -4.77 4.01 -4.36
C ALA A 83 -4.83 3.74 -2.86
N LYS A 84 -5.56 4.58 -2.12
CA LYS A 84 -5.86 4.38 -0.70
C LYS A 84 -6.50 3.03 -0.42
N TYR A 85 -7.58 2.70 -1.12
CA TYR A 85 -8.29 1.45 -0.92
C TYR A 85 -7.35 0.24 -1.11
N ARG A 86 -6.50 0.32 -2.13
CA ARG A 86 -5.56 -0.76 -2.45
C ARG A 86 -4.46 -0.90 -1.41
N TRP A 87 -3.96 0.22 -0.88
CA TRP A 87 -3.01 0.24 0.23
C TRP A 87 -3.60 -0.34 1.52
N ASP A 88 -4.80 0.10 1.89
CA ASP A 88 -5.50 -0.38 3.09
C ASP A 88 -5.73 -1.90 3.00
N ARG A 89 -6.18 -2.40 1.84
CA ARG A 89 -6.38 -3.86 1.63
C ARG A 89 -5.09 -4.67 1.65
N LEU A 90 -3.95 -4.09 1.28
CA LEU A 90 -2.65 -4.75 1.42
C LEU A 90 -2.28 -4.88 2.90
N ALA A 91 -2.53 -3.85 3.70
CA ALA A 91 -2.32 -3.90 5.15
C ALA A 91 -3.23 -4.91 5.86
N GLU A 92 -4.48 -5.07 5.41
CA GLU A 92 -5.38 -6.10 5.94
C GLU A 92 -4.89 -7.53 5.64
N LYS A 93 -4.27 -7.74 4.47
CA LYS A 93 -3.82 -9.06 4.03
C LYS A 93 -2.48 -9.47 4.67
N PHE A 94 -1.65 -8.49 4.97
CA PHE A 94 -0.36 -8.67 5.63
C PHE A 94 -0.39 -7.94 6.98
N PRO A 95 -1.25 -8.37 7.93
CA PRO A 95 -1.26 -7.77 9.24
C PRO A 95 0.12 -8.00 9.88
N ALA A 96 0.61 -6.99 10.60
CA ALA A 96 1.85 -7.13 11.35
C ALA A 96 1.84 -8.43 12.16
N PRO A 97 2.97 -9.15 12.26
CA PRO A 97 3.03 -10.36 13.08
C PRO A 97 2.51 -10.01 14.46
N LEU A 98 1.50 -10.76 14.91
CA LEU A 98 0.95 -10.61 16.26
C LEU A 98 2.13 -10.58 17.24
N PRO A 99 2.14 -9.68 18.25
CA PRO A 99 3.17 -9.71 19.26
C PRO A 99 3.20 -11.12 19.85
N GLN A 100 4.28 -11.84 19.60
CA GLN A 100 4.52 -13.18 20.14
C GLN A 100 4.75 -13.02 21.65
N GLY A 101 3.65 -12.90 22.39
CA GLY A 101 3.67 -12.51 23.80
C GLY A 101 2.31 -12.61 24.46
N SER A 102 1.45 -13.52 24.01
CA SER A 102 0.22 -13.89 24.73
C SER A 102 -0.05 -15.39 24.61
N GLY A 103 0.99 -16.19 24.87
CA GLY A 103 0.91 -17.63 24.99
C GLY A 103 1.24 -18.07 26.41
N CYS A 104 0.22 -18.48 27.16
CA CYS A 104 0.28 -19.42 28.28
C CYS A 104 0.96 -19.00 29.58
N LEU A 105 0.16 -18.56 30.56
CA LEU A 105 0.27 -19.07 31.93
C LEU A 105 -1.07 -19.66 32.39
N LEU A 106 -1.45 -20.77 31.76
CA LEU A 106 -2.21 -21.81 32.46
C LEU A 106 -1.18 -22.80 33.01
N ARG A 107 -0.87 -22.69 34.31
CA ARG A 107 -0.41 -23.83 35.08
C ARG A 107 -0.91 -23.71 36.52
N GLN A 108 -1.89 -24.55 36.84
CA GLN A 108 -2.25 -24.89 38.22
C GLN A 108 -1.03 -25.41 39.00
N GLY A 109 -1.06 -25.21 40.32
CA GLY A 109 -0.45 -26.11 41.30
C GLY A 109 0.31 -25.41 42.43
N ASN A 110 -0.36 -25.16 43.55
CA ASN A 110 -0.27 -25.99 44.76
C ASN A 110 -1.42 -25.61 45.72
#